data_AF-A0A1B7MG69-F1
#
_entry.id   AF-A0A1B7MG69-F1
#
_cell.length_a   1.000
_cell.length_b   1.000
_cell.length_c   1.000
_cell.angle_alpha   90.00
_cell.angle_beta   90.00
_cell.angle_gamma   90.00
#
_symmetry.space_group_name_H-M   'P 1'
#
loop_
_entity.id
_entity.type
_entity.pdbx_description
1 polymer ?
#
loop_
_entity_poly.entity_id
_entity_poly.type
_entity_poly.pdbx_seq_one_letter_code
_entity_poly.pdbx_strand_id
1 'polypeptide(L)'
;MEGITVHNDSILLLGDVTFHTASIPVADTAFYSLTPEDAVFFKTQIGIDDDDEMKRHILEIQAKAYKVAPYPCIRSFTFLK
;
A
#
# COMPACT_ATOMS: atom_id res chain seq x y z
N MET A 1 -38.28 11.01 -2.65
CA MET A 1 -36.85 11.10 -3.06
C MET A 1 -36.10 10.20 -2.09
N GLU A 2 -36.06 8.91 -2.39
CA GLU A 2 -35.41 7.91 -1.55
C GLU A 2 -33.90 8.02 -1.84
N GLY A 3 -33.17 8.66 -0.94
CA GLY A 3 -31.71 8.75 -1.02
C GLY A 3 -31.11 7.36 -0.82
N ILE A 4 -30.46 6.83 -1.85
CA ILE A 4 -29.77 5.55 -1.80
C ILE A 4 -28.54 5.75 -0.90
N THR A 5 -28.66 5.38 0.37
CA THR A 5 -27.52 5.31 1.29
C THR A 5 -26.68 4.09 0.92
N VAL A 6 -25.73 4.28 0.00
CA VAL A 6 -24.70 3.29 -0.30
C VAL A 6 -23.75 3.22 0.89
N HIS A 7 -24.11 2.45 1.91
CA HIS A 7 -23.17 2.00 2.94
C HIS A 7 -22.25 0.96 2.30
N ASN A 8 -21.15 1.44 1.70
CA ASN A 8 -20.09 0.60 1.16
C ASN A 8 -19.16 0.12 2.29
N ASP A 9 -19.71 -0.54 3.30
CA ASP A 9 -18.95 -1.17 4.38
C ASP A 9 -18.43 -2.53 3.92
N SER A 10 -17.56 -2.52 2.91
CA SER A 10 -16.89 -3.73 2.43
C SER A 10 -15.90 -4.21 3.49
N ILE A 11 -16.23 -5.32 4.15
CA ILE A 11 -15.33 -6.03 5.07
C ILE A 11 -14.44 -6.97 4.26
N LEU A 12 -13.13 -6.83 4.40
CA LEU A 12 -12.13 -7.77 3.88
C LEU A 12 -11.79 -8.79 4.97
N LEU A 13 -11.90 -10.08 4.63
CA LEU A 13 -11.53 -11.19 5.50
C LEU A 13 -10.15 -11.70 5.11
N LEU A 14 -9.24 -11.72 6.09
CA LEU A 14 -7.88 -12.22 5.92
C LEU A 14 -7.65 -13.33 6.95
N GLY A 15 -8.16 -14.52 6.66
CA GLY A 15 -8.30 -15.57 7.67
C GLY A 15 -9.40 -15.21 8.69
N ASP A 16 -9.04 -15.19 9.97
CA ASP A 16 -9.90 -14.81 11.10
C ASP A 16 -9.94 -13.29 11.38
N VAL A 17 -9.17 -12.48 10.64
CA VAL A 17 -9.09 -11.02 10.83
C VAL A 17 -10.05 -10.28 9.89
N THR A 18 -10.86 -9.38 10.46
CA THR A 18 -11.81 -8.52 9.73
C THR A 18 -11.26 -7.10 9.55
N PHE A 19 -11.19 -6.61 8.30
CA PHE A 19 -10.79 -5.24 7.99
C PHE A 19 -11.91 -4.46 7.31
N HIS A 20 -12.17 -3.22 7.71
CA HIS A 20 -13.13 -2.36 7.03
C HIS A 20 -12.40 -1.55 5.96
N THR A 21 -12.83 -1.67 4.69
CA THR A 21 -12.20 -0.96 3.56
C THR A 21 -12.21 0.56 3.76
N ALA A 22 -13.25 1.09 4.42
CA ALA A 22 -13.39 2.51 4.75
C ALA A 22 -12.38 3.02 5.79
N SER A 23 -11.79 2.14 6.60
CA SER A 23 -10.81 2.49 7.64
C SER A 23 -9.38 2.09 7.28
N ILE A 24 -9.13 1.62 6.05
CA ILE A 24 -7.79 1.24 5.61
C ILE A 24 -6.93 2.52 5.52
N PRO A 25 -5.88 2.66 6.36
CA PRO A 25 -5.02 3.83 6.30
C PRO A 25 -4.35 3.92 4.92
N VAL A 26 -4.36 5.14 4.37
CA VAL A 26 -3.57 5.51 3.19
C VAL A 26 -2.09 5.24 3.47
N ALA A 27 -1.34 4.86 2.43
CA ALA A 27 0.09 4.55 2.48
C ALA A 27 0.86 5.37 3.52
N ASP A 28 1.35 4.69 4.54
CA ASP A 28 2.00 5.33 5.68
C ASP A 28 3.48 5.53 5.35
N THR A 29 3.84 6.78 5.04
CA THR A 29 5.20 7.15 4.62
C THR A 29 6.22 6.94 5.74
N ALA A 30 5.79 6.79 7.00
CA ALA A 30 6.68 6.57 8.14
C ALA A 30 7.43 5.23 8.07
N PHE A 31 6.87 4.23 7.38
CA PHE A 31 7.49 2.91 7.23
C PHE A 31 8.32 2.79 5.94
N TYR A 32 8.26 3.77 5.05
CA TYR A 32 9.05 3.76 3.82
C TYR A 32 10.53 4.04 4.14
N SER A 33 11.37 3.04 3.89
CA SER A 33 12.82 3.17 4.03
C SER A 33 13.48 2.15 3.11
N LEU A 34 14.16 2.66 2.08
CA LEU A 34 15.03 1.89 1.19
C LEU A 34 16.48 2.18 1.54
N THR A 35 17.33 1.15 1.52
CA THR A 35 18.77 1.36 1.51
C THR A 35 19.22 1.87 0.13
N PRO A 36 20.43 2.47 0.00
CA PRO A 36 20.95 2.87 -1.31
C PRO A 36 21.04 1.71 -2.31
N GLU A 37 21.36 0.51 -1.83
CA GLU A 37 21.44 -0.71 -2.65
C GLU A 37 20.06 -1.14 -3.16
N ASP A 38 19.06 -1.14 -2.27
CA ASP A 38 17.67 -1.45 -2.65
C ASP A 38 17.13 -0.43 -3.63
N ALA A 39 17.42 0.86 -3.41
CA ALA A 39 17.01 1.92 -4.33
C ALA A 39 17.56 1.67 -5.74
N VAL A 40 18.85 1.38 -5.89
CA VAL A 40 19.45 1.04 -7.20
C VAL A 40 18.80 -0.19 -7.82
N PHE A 41 18.53 -1.23 -7.03
CA PHE A 41 17.84 -2.43 -7.49
C PHE A 41 16.45 -2.09 -8.05
N PHE A 42 15.59 -1.44 -7.25
CA PHE A 42 14.23 -1.10 -7.68
C PHE A 42 14.21 -0.13 -8.86
N LYS A 43 15.11 0.85 -8.90
CA LYS A 43 15.25 1.77 -10.05
C LYS A 43 15.58 1.02 -11.33
N THR A 44 16.51 0.08 -11.26
CA THR A 44 16.90 -0.76 -12.40
C THR A 44 15.77 -1.67 -12.87
N GLN A 45 15.01 -2.28 -11.94
CA GLN A 45 13.93 -3.21 -12.30
C GLN A 45 12.67 -2.51 -12.84
N ILE A 46 12.33 -1.35 -12.26
CA ILE A 46 11.11 -0.61 -12.61
C ILE A 46 11.36 0.37 -13.77
N GLY A 47 12.61 0.77 -13.98
CA GLY A 47 13.00 1.73 -15.03
C GLY A 47 12.73 3.19 -14.66
N ILE A 48 12.67 3.51 -13.36
CA ILE A 48 12.51 4.86 -12.83
C ILE A 48 13.85 5.27 -12.21
N ASP A 49 14.49 6.34 -12.70
CA ASP A 49 15.80 6.80 -12.19
C ASP A 49 15.68 7.83 -11.05
N ASP A 50 14.57 8.55 -11.00
CA ASP A 50 14.29 9.59 -10.01
C ASP A 50 13.84 9.00 -8.66
N ASP A 51 14.47 9.46 -7.57
CA ASP A 51 14.19 8.95 -6.21
C ASP A 51 12.80 9.32 -5.70
N ASP A 52 12.31 10.52 -6.02
CA ASP A 52 11.00 10.98 -5.62
C ASP A 52 9.89 10.23 -6.38
N GLU A 53 10.09 9.99 -7.67
CA GLU A 53 9.21 9.19 -8.51
C GLU A 53 9.18 7.73 -8.05
N MET A 54 10.34 7.15 -7.72
CA MET A 54 10.43 5.80 -7.18
C MET A 54 9.64 5.67 -5.87
N LYS A 55 9.84 6.60 -4.94
CA LYS A 55 9.11 6.63 -3.67
C LYS A 55 7.61 6.73 -3.90
N ARG A 56 7.15 7.63 -4.77
CA ARG A 56 5.72 7.78 -5.10
C ARG A 56 5.15 6.49 -5.68
N HIS A 57 5.88 5.86 -6.60
CA HIS A 57 5.47 4.61 -7.23
C HIS A 57 5.27 3.49 -6.19
N ILE A 58 6.24 3.30 -5.28
CA ILE A 58 6.16 2.29 -4.22
C ILE A 58 4.97 2.55 -3.28
N LEU A 59 4.75 3.81 -2.87
CA LEU A 59 3.61 4.17 -2.02
C LEU A 59 2.28 3.93 -2.73
N GLU A 60 2.19 4.22 -4.03
CA GLU A 60 0.97 4.00 -4.82
C GLU A 60 0.66 2.50 -4.96
N ILE A 61 1.67 1.68 -5.28
CA ILE A 61 1.52 0.22 -5.36
C ILE A 61 1.13 -0.36 -4.00
N GLN A 62 1.76 0.11 -2.92
CA GLN A 62 1.40 -0.32 -1.57
C GLN A 62 -0.05 0.03 -1.24
N ALA A 63 -0.52 1.23 -1.55
CA ALA A 63 -1.93 1.60 -1.36
C ALA A 63 -2.89 0.72 -2.17
N LYS A 64 -2.53 0.39 -3.42
CA LYS A 64 -3.33 -0.51 -4.27
C LYS A 64 -3.35 -1.93 -3.71
N ALA A 65 -2.20 -2.48 -3.34
CA ALA A 65 -2.07 -3.82 -2.78
C ALA A 65 -2.80 -3.94 -1.44
N TYR A 66 -2.66 -2.93 -0.58
CA TYR A 66 -3.25 -2.93 0.76
C TYR A 66 -4.78 -2.83 0.74
N LYS A 67 -5.37 -2.20 -0.29
CA LYS A 67 -6.82 -2.23 -0.55
C LYS A 67 -7.34 -3.62 -0.92
N VAL A 68 -6.51 -4.46 -1.53
CA VAL A 68 -6.88 -5.82 -1.94
C VAL A 68 -6.63 -6.80 -0.79
N ALA A 69 -5.47 -6.69 -0.16
CA ALA A 69 -5.04 -7.56 0.92
C ALA A 69 -4.33 -6.72 1.99
N PRO A 70 -4.98 -6.38 3.11
CA PRO A 70 -4.42 -5.51 4.14
C PRO A 70 -3.44 -6.24 5.06
N TYR A 71 -2.49 -6.98 4.49
CA TYR A 71 -1.47 -7.69 5.29
C TYR A 71 -0.51 -6.69 5.96
N PRO A 72 -0.17 -6.90 7.24
CA PRO A 72 0.79 -6.03 7.94
C PRO A 72 2.12 -5.88 7.21
N CYS A 73 2.61 -6.94 6.56
CA CYS A 73 3.86 -6.91 5.80
C CYS A 73 3.82 -5.96 4.59
N ILE A 74 2.64 -5.71 4.02
CA ILE A 74 2.41 -4.72 2.94
C ILE A 74 2.40 -3.32 3.52
N ARG A 75 1.84 -3.13 4.73
CA ARG A 75 1.86 -1.83 5.44
C ARG A 75 3.27 -1.39 5.81
N SER A 76 4.08 -2.29 6.35
CA SER A 76 5.41 -1.98 6.89
C SER A 76 6.54 -2.09 5.87
N PHE A 77 6.23 -2.35 4.59
CA PHE A 77 7.23 -2.58 3.54
C PHE A 77 8.27 -3.65 3.91
N THR A 78 7.89 -4.67 4.66
CA THR A 78 8.83 -5.70 5.13
C THR A 78 9.42 -6.51 3.97
N PHE A 79 8.79 -6.46 2.79
CA PHE A 79 9.29 -7.07 1.55
C PHE A 79 10.35 -6.23 0.81
N LEU A 80 10.62 -4.99 1.25
CA LEU A 80 11.64 -4.12 0.67
C LEU A 80 12.99 -4.21 1.41
N LYS A 81 13.13 -5.15 2.35
CA LYS A 81 14.33 -5.39 3.19
C LYS A 81 14.82 -6.83 3.02
#